data_AF-A0P3T7-F1
#
_entry.id   AF-A0P3T7-F1
#
_cell.length_a   1.000
_cell.length_b   1.000
_cell.length_c   1.000
_cell.angle_alpha   90.00
_cell.angle_beta   90.00
_cell.angle_gamma   90.00
#
_symmetry.space_group_name_H-M   'P 1'
#
loop_
_entity.id
_entity.type
_entity.pdbx_description
1 polymer ?
#
loop_
_entity_poly.entity_id
_entity_poly.type
_entity_poly.pdbx_seq_one_letter_code
_entity_poly.pdbx_strand_id
1 'polypeptide(L)'
;EKIVKQLKCLSILAGVAASTLTGFIASASADELVMSSWLPPKHPLVTEVMEPWAAEVAKVTDGRVTVRILPKPVGSPPEHFDLAAEGIVDITYGLHSFTRDDRFLRSRIGQFSFIADTAVEGSKAYWDVYGGALDAQSEHKGTKLLGLWVHGPGMFHNNQRKILPQAHSRPALCRRQFRQHLFKGTQPIR
;
A
#
# COMPACT_ATOMS: atom_id res chain seq x y z
N GLU A 1 -14.37 24.88 -80.59
CA GLU A 1 -14.29 25.59 -79.29
C GLU A 1 -15.33 25.23 -78.21
N LYS A 2 -16.42 24.49 -78.46
CA LYS A 2 -17.43 24.21 -77.42
C LYS A 2 -17.35 22.84 -76.72
N ILE A 3 -16.40 21.96 -77.06
CA ILE A 3 -16.39 20.55 -76.58
C ILE A 3 -15.29 20.27 -75.53
N VAL A 4 -14.25 21.09 -75.43
CA VAL A 4 -13.07 20.80 -74.58
C VAL A 4 -13.21 21.30 -73.12
N LYS A 5 -14.19 22.14 -72.81
CA LYS A 5 -14.34 22.75 -71.47
C LYS A 5 -15.20 21.94 -70.48
N GLN A 6 -16.04 21.01 -70.94
CA GLN A 6 -16.96 20.24 -70.08
C GLN A 6 -16.39 18.90 -69.59
N LEU A 7 -15.28 18.40 -70.17
CA LEU A 7 -14.69 17.13 -69.78
C LEU A 7 -13.67 17.22 -68.62
N LYS A 8 -13.31 18.43 -68.16
CA LYS A 8 -12.32 18.62 -67.08
C LYS A 8 -12.89 18.54 -65.66
N CYS A 9 -14.20 18.44 -65.50
CA CYS A 9 -14.85 18.34 -64.18
C CYS A 9 -15.17 16.91 -63.74
N LEU A 10 -14.99 15.91 -64.61
CA LEU A 10 -15.40 14.52 -64.33
C LEU A 10 -14.22 13.60 -64.02
N SER A 11 -13.21 14.12 -63.33
CA SER A 11 -12.04 13.35 -62.86
C SER A 11 -11.86 13.40 -61.35
N ILE A 12 -12.86 13.91 -60.62
CA ILE A 12 -12.83 14.08 -59.16
C ILE A 12 -13.93 13.22 -58.53
N LEU A 13 -13.82 11.88 -58.57
CA LEU A 13 -14.63 11.02 -57.68
C LEU A 13 -14.16 9.56 -57.52
N ALA A 14 -12.86 9.26 -57.61
CA ALA A 14 -12.40 7.87 -57.46
C ALA A 14 -11.15 7.69 -56.59
N GLY A 15 -10.96 8.51 -55.56
CA GLY A 15 -9.73 8.42 -54.78
C GLY A 15 -9.72 9.13 -53.43
N VAL A 16 -10.75 9.01 -52.60
CA VAL A 16 -10.67 9.38 -51.17
C VAL A 16 -11.61 8.51 -50.34
N ALA A 17 -11.15 7.34 -49.88
CA ALA A 17 -11.75 6.63 -48.73
C ALA A 17 -10.80 5.56 -48.14
N ALA A 18 -9.49 5.81 -48.16
CA ALA A 18 -8.52 4.97 -47.48
C ALA A 18 -7.54 5.87 -46.74
N SER A 19 -8.04 6.58 -45.72
CA SER A 19 -7.21 7.43 -44.88
C SER A 19 -7.65 7.26 -43.45
N THR A 20 -6.72 6.71 -42.66
CA THR A 20 -6.57 6.88 -41.22
C THR A 20 -7.67 6.32 -40.33
N LEU A 21 -7.67 4.99 -40.18
CA LEU A 21 -7.88 4.41 -38.85
C LEU A 21 -6.50 4.04 -38.26
N THR A 22 -5.64 5.05 -38.09
CA THR A 22 -4.51 4.92 -37.18
C THR A 22 -5.12 5.01 -35.79
N GLY A 23 -5.56 3.87 -35.26
CA GLY A 23 -5.91 3.76 -33.87
C GLY A 23 -4.72 4.25 -33.07
N PHE A 24 -4.89 5.39 -32.39
CA PHE A 24 -4.05 5.73 -31.26
C PHE A 24 -4.26 4.61 -30.24
N ILE A 25 -3.48 3.54 -30.34
CA ILE A 25 -3.18 2.72 -29.18
C ILE A 25 -2.37 3.67 -28.31
N ALA A 26 -3.07 4.39 -27.44
CA ALA A 26 -2.43 4.98 -26.28
C ALA A 26 -1.75 3.80 -25.60
N SER A 27 -0.43 3.70 -25.73
CA SER A 27 0.38 2.84 -24.89
C SER A 27 0.07 3.28 -23.47
N ALA A 28 -0.84 2.56 -22.81
CA ALA A 28 -1.10 2.75 -21.40
C ALA A 28 0.21 2.43 -20.70
N SER A 29 0.95 3.47 -20.31
CA SER A 29 2.11 3.31 -19.43
C SER A 29 1.57 2.63 -18.18
N ALA A 30 1.98 1.39 -17.94
CA ALA A 30 1.67 0.72 -16.69
C ALA A 30 2.52 1.40 -15.61
N ASP A 31 1.86 1.98 -14.61
CA ASP A 31 2.56 2.57 -13.47
C ASP A 31 3.02 1.42 -12.56
N GLU A 32 4.33 1.18 -12.53
CA GLU A 32 4.93 0.22 -11.60
C GLU A 32 5.27 0.92 -10.28
N LEU A 33 4.52 0.58 -9.23
CA LEU A 33 4.75 1.09 -7.88
C LEU A 33 5.75 0.19 -7.14
N VAL A 34 6.83 0.78 -6.63
CA VAL A 34 7.87 0.09 -5.89
C VAL A 34 7.50 -0.04 -4.41
N MET A 35 7.46 -1.28 -3.91
CA MET A 35 7.16 -1.57 -2.52
C MET A 35 8.38 -2.08 -1.73
N SER A 36 8.72 -1.43 -0.62
CA SER A 36 9.74 -1.92 0.32
C SER A 36 9.10 -2.67 1.51
N SER A 37 9.63 -3.85 1.81
CA SER A 37 9.22 -4.70 2.93
C SER A 37 10.42 -4.99 3.83
N TRP A 38 10.35 -4.60 5.11
CA TRP A 38 11.38 -4.90 6.12
C TRP A 38 11.21 -6.26 6.80
N LEU A 39 10.11 -6.97 6.54
CA LEU A 39 9.92 -8.33 7.01
C LEU A 39 10.64 -9.33 6.08
N PRO A 40 11.08 -10.49 6.61
CA PRO A 40 11.62 -11.56 5.79
C PRO A 40 10.64 -11.96 4.67
N PRO A 41 11.12 -12.34 3.47
CA PRO A 41 10.24 -12.66 2.34
C PRO A 41 9.23 -13.78 2.60
N LYS A 42 9.52 -14.70 3.53
CA LYS A 42 8.62 -15.79 3.93
C LYS A 42 7.64 -15.43 5.04
N HIS A 43 7.64 -14.18 5.51
CA HIS A 43 6.73 -13.77 6.57
C HIS A 43 5.29 -13.78 6.03
N PRO A 44 4.28 -14.28 6.79
CA PRO A 44 2.91 -14.38 6.30
C PRO A 44 2.33 -13.06 5.77
N LEU A 45 2.67 -11.93 6.39
CA LEU A 45 2.26 -10.62 5.86
C LEU A 45 2.77 -10.36 4.42
N VAL A 46 3.95 -10.84 4.06
CA VAL A 46 4.47 -10.68 2.69
C VAL A 46 3.74 -11.62 1.75
N THR A 47 3.77 -12.92 2.04
CA THR A 47 3.29 -13.98 1.13
C THR A 47 1.77 -14.11 1.06
N GLU A 48 1.06 -13.84 2.16
CA GLU A 48 -0.39 -14.07 2.26
C GLU A 48 -1.20 -12.77 2.23
N VAL A 49 -0.57 -11.61 2.34
CA VAL A 49 -1.26 -10.31 2.32
C VAL A 49 -0.73 -9.42 1.21
N MET A 50 0.55 -9.05 1.23
CA MET A 50 1.08 -8.05 0.29
C MET A 50 1.22 -8.57 -1.14
N GLU A 51 1.68 -9.80 -1.33
CA GLU A 51 1.75 -10.43 -2.66
C GLU A 51 0.35 -10.62 -3.29
N PRO A 52 -0.65 -11.21 -2.58
CA PRO A 52 -2.01 -11.29 -3.10
C PRO A 52 -2.65 -9.92 -3.37
N TRP A 53 -2.43 -8.95 -2.48
CA TRP A 53 -2.92 -7.59 -2.66
C TRP A 53 -2.32 -6.92 -3.90
N ALA A 54 -1.00 -7.05 -4.12
CA ALA A 54 -0.32 -6.55 -5.32
C ALA A 54 -0.89 -7.18 -6.61
N ALA A 55 -1.15 -8.49 -6.59
CA ALA A 55 -1.78 -9.20 -7.71
C ALA A 55 -3.22 -8.72 -7.94
N GLU A 56 -3.98 -8.46 -6.88
CA GLU A 56 -5.33 -7.91 -6.96
C GLU A 56 -5.33 -6.49 -7.55
N VAL A 57 -4.40 -5.62 -7.15
CA VAL A 57 -4.22 -4.28 -7.74
C VAL A 57 -4.01 -4.37 -9.25
N ALA A 58 -3.11 -5.24 -9.70
CA ALA A 58 -2.88 -5.45 -11.12
C ALA A 58 -4.13 -5.97 -11.84
N LYS A 59 -4.87 -6.89 -11.21
CA LYS A 59 -6.10 -7.45 -11.76
C LYS A 59 -7.22 -6.42 -11.90
N VAL A 60 -7.53 -5.64 -10.86
CA VAL A 60 -8.64 -4.66 -10.87
C VAL A 60 -8.34 -3.41 -11.70
N THR A 61 -7.07 -3.19 -12.04
CA THR A 61 -6.64 -2.08 -12.89
C THR A 61 -6.39 -2.49 -14.33
N ASP A 62 -6.67 -3.74 -14.71
CA ASP A 62 -6.35 -4.31 -16.04
C ASP A 62 -4.87 -4.15 -16.41
N GLY A 63 -3.98 -4.30 -15.41
CA GLY A 63 -2.53 -4.18 -15.57
C GLY A 63 -2.01 -2.75 -15.66
N ARG A 64 -2.87 -1.72 -15.58
CA ARG A 64 -2.45 -0.31 -15.61
C ARG A 64 -1.62 0.09 -14.39
N VAL A 65 -1.80 -0.59 -13.25
CA VAL A 65 -1.00 -0.37 -12.04
C VAL A 65 -0.48 -1.71 -11.56
N THR A 66 0.84 -1.82 -11.41
CA THR A 66 1.47 -3.00 -10.81
C THR A 66 2.22 -2.60 -9.54
N VAL A 67 2.40 -3.54 -8.62
CA VAL A 67 3.20 -3.32 -7.41
C VAL A 67 4.35 -4.31 -7.40
N ARG A 68 5.59 -3.80 -7.43
CA ARG A 68 6.80 -4.62 -7.37
C ARG A 68 7.39 -4.58 -5.97
N ILE A 69 7.32 -5.71 -5.26
CA ILE A 69 7.92 -5.87 -3.94
C ILE A 69 9.42 -6.11 -4.09
N LEU A 70 10.24 -5.30 -3.43
CA LEU A 70 11.69 -5.42 -3.47
C LEU A 70 12.16 -6.67 -2.71
N PRO A 71 13.21 -7.37 -3.21
CA PRO A 71 13.76 -8.55 -2.54
C PRO A 71 14.54 -8.21 -1.26
N LYS A 72 14.90 -6.93 -1.08
CA LYS A 72 15.60 -6.40 0.09
C LYS A 72 14.96 -5.08 0.52
N PRO A 73 14.86 -4.81 1.84
CA PRO A 73 14.39 -3.53 2.32
C PRO A 73 15.37 -2.41 1.98
N VAL A 74 14.83 -1.22 1.74
CA VAL A 74 15.63 -0.01 1.44
C VAL A 74 16.20 0.64 2.71
N GLY A 75 15.63 0.37 3.87
CA GLY A 75 16.09 0.91 5.16
C GLY A 75 15.75 0.04 6.36
N SER A 76 15.93 0.57 7.56
CA SER A 76 15.52 -0.07 8.81
C SER A 76 14.02 0.06 9.05
N PRO A 77 13.40 -0.80 9.88
CA PRO A 77 11.96 -0.79 10.09
C PRO A 77 11.37 0.57 10.55
N PRO A 78 12.01 1.35 11.45
CA PRO A 78 11.50 2.66 11.84
C PRO A 78 11.51 3.71 10.72
N GLU A 79 12.41 3.59 9.74
CA GLU A 79 12.56 4.55 8.65
C GLU A 79 11.50 4.40 7.56
N HIS A 80 10.75 3.28 7.54
CA HIS A 80 9.89 2.94 6.42
C HIS A 80 8.76 3.95 6.17
N PHE A 81 8.23 4.63 7.20
CA PHE A 81 7.26 5.71 6.95
C PHE A 81 7.90 6.88 6.21
N ASP A 82 9.07 7.34 6.68
CA ASP A 82 9.75 8.49 6.11
C ASP A 82 10.25 8.19 4.68
N LEU A 83 10.67 6.94 4.40
CA LEU A 83 11.01 6.50 3.03
C LEU A 83 9.86 6.69 2.02
N ALA A 84 8.60 6.43 2.42
CA ALA A 84 7.46 6.70 1.56
C ALA A 84 7.10 8.20 1.54
N ALA A 85 7.16 8.88 2.69
CA ALA A 85 6.85 10.31 2.75
C ALA A 85 7.79 11.16 1.88
N GLU A 86 9.05 10.76 1.80
CA GLU A 86 10.10 11.39 0.99
C GLU A 86 10.11 10.92 -0.48
N GLY A 87 9.31 9.89 -0.83
CA GLY A 87 9.22 9.35 -2.19
C GLY A 87 10.42 8.48 -2.59
N ILE A 88 11.16 7.91 -1.64
CA ILE A 88 12.24 6.95 -1.94
C ILE A 88 11.65 5.61 -2.40
N VAL A 89 10.49 5.24 -1.87
CA VAL A 89 9.68 4.09 -2.30
C VAL A 89 8.23 4.50 -2.42
N ASP A 90 7.47 3.90 -3.34
CA ASP A 90 6.06 4.25 -3.52
C ASP A 90 5.20 3.70 -2.40
N ILE A 91 5.38 2.44 -2.01
CA ILE A 91 4.53 1.75 -1.05
C ILE A 91 5.37 1.10 0.04
N THR A 92 4.88 1.15 1.27
CA THR A 92 5.54 0.54 2.42
C THR A 92 4.59 0.38 3.58
N TYR A 93 4.96 -0.43 4.56
CA TYR A 93 4.24 -0.52 5.82
C TYR A 93 5.17 -0.38 7.01
N GLY A 94 4.67 0.22 8.09
CA GLY A 94 5.41 0.48 9.32
C GLY A 94 4.59 0.13 10.56
N LEU A 95 5.24 0.10 11.72
CA LEU A 95 4.55 0.07 13.00
C LEU A 95 4.40 1.51 13.51
N HIS A 96 3.21 1.89 13.99
CA HIS A 96 3.09 3.15 14.73
C HIS A 96 3.94 3.18 16.01
N SER A 97 4.29 2.01 16.56
CA SER A 97 5.16 1.95 17.74
C SER A 97 6.64 2.23 17.45
N PHE A 98 7.04 2.35 16.17
CA PHE A 98 8.43 2.62 15.80
C PHE A 98 8.77 4.10 15.76
N THR A 99 7.77 4.98 15.66
CA THR A 99 8.04 6.41 15.73
C THR A 99 8.46 6.81 17.14
N ARG A 100 9.51 7.62 17.21
CA ARG A 100 10.01 8.18 18.47
C ARG A 100 9.33 9.50 18.83
N ASP A 101 8.61 10.09 17.88
CA ASP A 101 7.78 11.28 18.05
C ASP A 101 6.34 10.89 18.43
N ASP A 102 5.50 11.91 18.70
CA ASP A 102 4.08 11.73 19.00
C ASP A 102 3.19 11.83 17.74
N ARG A 103 3.72 11.51 16.56
CA ARG A 103 2.99 11.62 15.28
C ARG A 103 1.72 10.77 15.24
N PHE A 104 1.80 9.55 15.77
CA PHE A 104 0.72 8.56 15.74
C PHE A 104 0.04 8.40 17.11
N LEU A 105 -0.26 9.52 17.76
CA LEU A 105 -0.78 9.51 19.13
C LEU A 105 -2.16 8.84 19.21
N ARG A 106 -3.07 9.14 18.29
CA ARG A 106 -4.43 8.58 18.28
C ARG A 106 -4.45 7.10 17.92
N SER A 107 -3.44 6.65 17.19
CA SER A 107 -3.25 5.24 16.84
C SER A 107 -3.13 4.30 18.04
N ARG A 108 -2.73 4.83 19.21
CA ARG A 108 -2.61 4.10 20.48
C ARG A 108 -3.93 3.49 20.96
N ILE A 109 -5.09 3.95 20.46
CA ILE A 109 -6.40 3.33 20.74
C ILE A 109 -6.40 1.83 20.40
N GLY A 110 -5.66 1.43 19.37
CA GLY A 110 -5.51 0.03 18.99
C GLY A 110 -4.61 -0.76 19.92
N GLN A 111 -3.82 -0.14 20.80
CA GLN A 111 -2.79 -0.82 21.59
C GLN A 111 -3.27 -1.29 22.96
N PHE A 112 -4.52 -1.00 23.34
CA PHE A 112 -5.10 -1.48 24.59
C PHE A 112 -5.26 -3.01 24.57
N SER A 113 -5.18 -3.59 25.78
CA SER A 113 -5.39 -5.03 25.98
C SER A 113 -6.88 -5.37 25.89
N PHE A 114 -7.18 -6.59 25.46
CA PHE A 114 -8.53 -7.17 25.46
C PHE A 114 -9.55 -6.45 24.55
N ILE A 115 -9.10 -5.84 23.46
CA ILE A 115 -9.98 -5.11 22.52
C ILE A 115 -10.53 -5.96 21.37
N ALA A 116 -9.93 -7.12 21.09
CA ALA A 116 -10.38 -8.05 20.04
C ALA A 116 -9.77 -9.44 20.23
N ASP A 117 -10.54 -10.47 19.89
CA ASP A 117 -10.11 -11.88 19.93
C ASP A 117 -9.40 -12.31 18.64
N THR A 118 -9.70 -11.67 17.52
CA THR A 118 -9.11 -11.97 16.21
C THR A 118 -8.44 -10.75 15.58
N ALA A 119 -7.45 -10.99 14.72
CA ALA A 119 -6.79 -9.94 13.94
C ALA A 119 -7.77 -9.24 12.98
N VAL A 120 -8.73 -9.99 12.42
CA VAL A 120 -9.69 -9.47 11.43
C VAL A 120 -10.68 -8.51 12.07
N GLU A 121 -11.32 -8.90 13.17
CA GLU A 121 -12.28 -8.03 13.89
C GLU A 121 -11.58 -6.78 14.42
N GLY A 122 -10.41 -6.96 15.05
CA GLY A 122 -9.61 -5.84 15.54
C GLY A 122 -9.20 -4.88 14.42
N SER A 123 -8.88 -5.39 13.23
CA SER A 123 -8.44 -4.54 12.11
C SER A 123 -9.61 -3.75 11.51
N LYS A 124 -10.79 -4.36 11.37
CA LYS A 124 -12.01 -3.67 10.91
C LYS A 124 -12.38 -2.54 11.86
N ALA A 125 -12.49 -2.84 13.15
CA ALA A 125 -12.79 -1.83 14.16
C ALA A 125 -11.73 -0.73 14.21
N TYR A 126 -10.45 -1.09 14.05
CA TYR A 126 -9.36 -0.12 14.05
C TYR A 126 -9.39 0.80 12.82
N TRP A 127 -9.71 0.28 11.64
CA TRP A 127 -9.93 1.10 10.45
C TRP A 127 -11.10 2.07 10.63
N ASP A 128 -12.23 1.60 11.14
CA ASP A 128 -13.42 2.43 11.31
C ASP A 128 -13.19 3.56 12.33
N VAL A 129 -12.59 3.23 13.48
CA VAL A 129 -12.36 4.20 14.57
C VAL A 129 -11.17 5.10 14.27
N TYR A 130 -9.98 4.54 14.04
CA TYR A 130 -8.78 5.35 13.85
C TYR A 130 -8.74 5.96 12.44
N GLY A 131 -9.00 5.16 11.41
CA GLY A 131 -9.04 5.61 10.03
C GLY A 131 -10.15 6.64 9.76
N GLY A 132 -11.32 6.43 10.35
CA GLY A 132 -12.49 7.31 10.23
C GLY A 132 -12.57 8.35 11.34
N ALA A 133 -13.19 7.99 12.46
CA ALA A 133 -13.62 8.92 13.51
C ALA A 133 -12.48 9.74 14.13
N LEU A 134 -11.27 9.19 14.18
CA LEU A 134 -10.08 9.87 14.71
C LEU A 134 -9.18 10.44 13.60
N ASP A 135 -9.60 10.42 12.34
CA ASP A 135 -8.87 10.98 11.20
C ASP A 135 -7.39 10.59 11.20
N ALA A 136 -7.11 9.30 10.98
CA ALA A 136 -5.75 8.83 10.88
C ALA A 136 -4.98 9.56 9.78
N GLN A 137 -5.62 9.96 8.68
CA GLN A 137 -4.93 10.58 7.55
C GLN A 137 -4.20 11.89 7.95
N SER A 138 -4.70 12.65 8.94
CA SER A 138 -3.98 13.83 9.43
C SER A 138 -2.74 13.52 10.29
N GLU A 139 -2.63 12.32 10.87
CA GLU A 139 -1.41 11.83 11.52
C GLU A 139 -0.40 11.26 10.49
N HIS A 140 -0.85 10.87 9.29
CA HIS A 140 -0.01 10.31 8.22
C HIS A 140 0.32 11.31 7.09
N LYS A 141 0.40 12.61 7.41
CA LYS A 141 0.78 13.65 6.43
C LYS A 141 2.09 13.32 5.72
N GLY A 142 2.17 13.63 4.42
CA GLY A 142 3.27 13.22 3.54
C GLY A 142 3.04 11.88 2.83
N THR A 143 2.07 11.09 3.29
CA THR A 143 1.67 9.83 2.66
C THR A 143 0.16 9.77 2.43
N LYS A 144 -0.28 8.90 1.54
CA LYS A 144 -1.65 8.46 1.40
C LYS A 144 -1.83 7.17 2.19
N LEU A 145 -2.69 7.20 3.20
CA LEU A 145 -3.05 6.01 3.96
C LEU A 145 -3.85 5.05 3.06
N LEU A 146 -3.35 3.82 2.92
CA LEU A 146 -3.99 2.76 2.13
C LEU A 146 -4.71 1.75 3.02
N GLY A 147 -4.16 1.44 4.19
CA GLY A 147 -4.73 0.45 5.09
C GLY A 147 -4.20 0.56 6.51
N LEU A 148 -5.08 0.28 7.47
CA LEU A 148 -4.74 0.14 8.87
C LEU A 148 -5.17 -1.26 9.31
N TRP A 149 -4.31 -1.97 10.04
CA TRP A 149 -4.68 -3.25 10.60
C TRP A 149 -3.95 -3.48 11.92
N VAL A 150 -4.28 -4.62 12.50
CA VAL A 150 -3.73 -5.03 13.76
C VAL A 150 -3.35 -6.51 13.68
N HIS A 151 -2.27 -6.91 14.36
CA HIS A 151 -1.99 -8.35 14.52
C HIS A 151 -2.96 -8.99 15.52
N GLY A 152 -2.97 -10.32 15.57
CA GLY A 152 -3.77 -11.08 16.54
C GLY A 152 -3.37 -10.83 17.99
N PRO A 153 -4.07 -11.46 18.96
CA PRO A 153 -3.79 -11.27 20.39
C PRO A 153 -2.33 -11.50 20.74
N GLY A 154 -1.78 -10.61 21.59
CA GLY A 154 -0.40 -10.71 22.04
C GLY A 154 -0.19 -11.92 22.92
N MET A 155 0.80 -12.76 22.59
CA MET A 155 1.13 -13.96 23.35
C MET A 155 2.44 -13.79 24.10
N PHE A 156 2.50 -14.31 25.33
CA PHE A 156 3.74 -14.37 26.09
C PHE A 156 4.62 -15.50 25.56
N HIS A 157 5.80 -15.13 25.06
CA HIS A 157 6.84 -16.08 24.67
C HIS A 157 7.95 -16.00 25.72
N ASN A 158 8.21 -17.10 26.42
CA ASN A 158 9.25 -17.17 27.46
C ASN A 158 9.93 -18.54 27.42
N ASN A 159 11.26 -18.56 27.32
CA ASN A 159 12.06 -19.78 27.33
C ASN A 159 12.63 -20.15 28.71
N GLN A 160 12.50 -19.28 29.72
CA GLN A 160 13.05 -19.47 31.06
C GLN A 160 12.05 -20.06 32.05
N ARG A 161 10.79 -19.62 31.98
CA ARG A 161 9.75 -20.07 32.91
C ARG A 161 8.38 -20.13 32.24
N LYS A 162 7.55 -21.05 32.72
CA LYS A 162 6.13 -21.11 32.38
C LYS A 162 5.40 -19.89 32.97
N ILE A 163 4.58 -19.24 32.15
CA ILE A 163 3.68 -18.17 32.60
C ILE A 163 2.37 -18.84 33.02
N LEU A 164 2.00 -18.70 34.30
CA LEU A 164 0.80 -19.30 34.88
C LEU A 164 -0.27 -18.22 35.15
N PRO A 165 -1.57 -18.56 35.10
CA PRO A 165 -2.67 -17.61 35.20
C PRO A 165 -2.74 -16.78 36.49
N GLN A 166 -2.01 -17.13 37.54
CA GLN A 166 -1.88 -16.31 38.75
C GLN A 166 -0.51 -16.48 39.37
N ALA A 167 0.40 -15.56 39.07
CA ALA A 167 1.46 -15.19 39.99
C ALA A 167 1.85 -13.77 39.68
N HIS A 168 1.78 -12.92 40.69
CA HIS A 168 2.31 -11.57 40.74
C HIS A 168 3.78 -11.58 40.30
N SER A 169 4.04 -11.55 39.00
CA SER A 169 5.37 -11.80 38.47
C SER A 169 6.08 -10.46 38.28
N ARG A 170 7.14 -10.24 39.06
CA ARG A 170 8.12 -9.15 38.86
C ARG A 170 8.45 -9.03 37.37
N PRO A 171 8.65 -7.79 36.85
CA PRO A 171 8.70 -7.53 35.42
C PRO A 171 9.77 -8.41 34.77
N ALA A 172 9.32 -9.38 33.96
CA ALA A 172 10.19 -10.05 33.02
C ALA A 172 10.43 -9.08 31.86
N LEU A 173 11.68 -8.99 31.39
CA LEU A 173 12.00 -8.30 30.14
C LEU A 173 11.35 -9.06 28.97
N CYS A 174 10.10 -8.72 28.65
CA CYS A 174 9.42 -9.15 27.45
C CYS A 174 9.64 -8.06 26.39
N ARG A 175 10.28 -8.40 25.26
CA ARG A 175 10.32 -7.49 24.12
C ARG A 175 8.87 -7.27 23.64
N ARG A 176 8.51 -6.01 23.44
CA ARG A 176 7.19 -5.57 22.98
C ARG A 176 7.29 -5.13 21.52
N GLN A 177 6.42 -5.62 20.66
CA GLN A 177 6.29 -5.21 19.27
C GLN A 177 4.79 -5.05 18.98
N PHE A 178 4.32 -3.87 18.57
CA PHE A 178 2.88 -3.62 18.42
C PHE A 178 2.51 -2.95 17.09
N ARG A 179 1.63 -3.64 16.34
CA ARG A 179 0.73 -3.28 15.21
C ARG A 179 1.24 -2.44 14.02
N GLN A 180 0.89 -2.89 12.80
CA GLN A 180 1.42 -2.47 11.48
C GLN A 180 0.38 -1.76 10.60
N HIS A 181 0.83 -0.94 9.64
CA HIS A 181 0.00 -0.08 8.79
C HIS A 181 0.63 0.17 7.42
N LEU A 182 -0.16 0.25 6.33
CA LEU A 182 0.28 0.39 4.92
C LEU A 182 0.01 1.80 4.42
N PHE A 183 1.00 2.38 3.76
CA PHE A 183 0.92 3.72 3.19
C PHE A 183 1.57 3.76 1.81
N LYS A 184 1.09 4.69 0.98
CA LYS A 184 1.72 5.09 -0.27
C LYS A 184 2.33 6.47 -0.12
N GLY A 185 3.55 6.70 -0.59
CA GLY A 185 4.15 8.03 -0.70
C GLY A 185 3.31 8.96 -1.58
N THR A 186 3.30 10.25 -1.25
CA THR A 186 2.60 11.25 -2.08
C THR A 186 3.49 11.92 -3.12
N GLN A 187 4.81 11.78 -2.98
CA GLN A 187 5.79 12.34 -3.89
C GLN A 187 6.13 11.32 -4.99
N PRO A 188 6.32 11.76 -6.26
CA PRO A 188 6.88 10.89 -7.29
C PRO A 188 8.33 10.52 -6.96
N ILE A 189 8.73 9.28 -7.25
CA ILE A 189 10.11 8.80 -7.05
C ILE A 189 11.07 9.68 -7.88
N ARG A 190 12.16 10.14 -7.24
CA ARG A 190 13.25 10.87 -7.91
C ARG A 190 14.17 9.95 -8.72
#